data_AF-A0A2A3K138-F1
#
_entry.id   AF-A0A2A3K138-F1
#
_cell.length_a   1.000
_cell.length_b   1.000
_cell.length_c   1.000
_cell.angle_alpha   90.00
_cell.angle_beta   90.00
_cell.angle_gamma   90.00
#
_symmetry.space_group_name_H-M   'P 1'
#
loop_
_entity.id
_entity.type
_entity.pdbx_description
1 polymer ?
#
loop_
_entity_poly.entity_id
_entity_poly.type
_entity_poly.pdbx_seq_one_letter_code
_entity_poly.pdbx_strand_id
1 'polypeptide(L)' 'MLAKVVALFLVVIAVLGIFGKLRMPGIGRLSRREAGRKCPRCGRYRIGKGPCPCGERKV' A
#
# COMPACT_ATOMS: atom_id res chain seq x y z
N MET A 1 22.63 20.94 28.07
CA MET A 1 21.30 20.30 28.20
C MET A 1 20.64 19.94 26.86
N LEU A 2 21.22 20.29 25.71
CA LEU A 2 20.69 19.98 24.38
C LEU A 2 20.73 18.47 24.03
N ALA A 3 21.83 17.79 24.37
CA ALA A 3 22.02 16.37 24.05
C ALA A 3 20.94 15.45 24.65
N LYS A 4 20.42 15.80 25.84
CA LYS A 4 19.30 15.05 26.46
C LYS A 4 18.00 15.18 25.67
N VAL A 5 17.72 16.37 25.12
CA VAL A 5 16.53 16.61 24.31
C VAL A 5 16.63 15.86 22.99
N VAL A 6 17.80 15.89 22.35
CA VAL A 6 18.06 15.14 21.11
C VAL A 6 17.94 13.63 21.36
N ALA A 7 18.51 13.12 22.46
CA ALA A 7 18.42 11.71 22.81
C ALA A 7 16.97 11.27 23.05
N LEU A 8 16.17 12.04 23.79
CA LEU A 8 14.74 11.76 23.99
C LEU A 8 13.98 11.75 22.67
N PHE A 9 14.24 12.73 21.79
CA PHE A 9 13.57 12.82 20.50
C PHE A 9 13.88 11.61 19.60
N LEU A 10 15.16 11.19 19.55
CA LEU A 10 15.60 10.02 18.78
C LEU A 10 14.96 8.71 19.28
N VAL A 11 14.86 8.55 20.61
CA VAL A 11 14.20 7.38 21.21
C VAL A 11 12.71 7.35 20.85
N VAL A 12 12.02 8.50 20.94
CA VAL A 12 10.59 8.60 20.60
C VAL A 12 10.32 8.18 19.14
N ILE A 13 11.06 8.72 18.17
CA ILE A 13 10.84 8.38 16.76
C ILE A 13 11.20 6.92 16.45
N ALA A 14 12.21 6.36 17.10
CA ALA A 14 12.59 4.96 16.94
C ALA A 14 11.48 4.02 17.42
N VAL A 15 10.92 4.30 18.59
CA VAL A 15 9.77 3.57 19.16
C VAL A 15 8.56 3.71 18.23
N LEU A 16 8.20 4.93 17.82
CA LEU A 16 7.08 5.16 16.90
C LEU A 16 7.26 4.43 15.55
N GLY A 17 8.48 4.33 15.04
CA GLY A 17 8.78 3.58 13.81
C GLY A 17 8.60 2.07 13.96
N ILE A 18 9.09 1.49 15.06
CA ILE A 18 8.94 0.06 15.36
C ILE A 18 7.47 -0.29 15.61
N PHE A 19 6.79 0.51 16.43
CA PHE A 19 5.35 0.34 16.70
C PHE A 19 4.49 0.62 15.46
N GLY A 20 4.84 1.61 14.64
CA GLY A 20 4.14 1.92 13.39
C GLY A 20 4.26 0.81 12.34
N LYS A 21 5.42 0.14 12.28
CA LYS A 21 5.65 -1.00 11.38
C LYS A 21 4.89 -2.25 11.82
N LEU A 22 4.75 -2.51 13.13
CA LEU A 22 3.96 -3.63 13.64
C LEU A 22 2.44 -3.40 13.56
N ARG A 23 1.96 -2.15 13.57
CA ARG A 23 0.50 -1.88 13.61
C ARG A 23 -0.21 -2.01 12.27
N MET A 24 0.52 -2.14 11.16
CA MET A 24 -0.09 -2.26 9.82
C MET A 24 0.47 -3.43 8.99
N PRO A 25 0.21 -4.70 9.35
CA PRO A 25 0.33 -5.85 8.45
C PRO A 25 -0.70 -5.84 7.29
N GLY A 26 -1.20 -4.65 6.92
CA GLY A 26 -2.29 -4.43 5.99
C GLY A 26 -2.07 -3.31 4.97
N ILE A 27 -1.02 -2.48 5.07
CA ILE A 27 -0.73 -1.45 4.06
C ILE A 27 -0.24 -2.08 2.74
N GLY A 28 0.34 -3.28 2.79
CA GLY A 28 0.57 -4.10 1.59
C GLY A 28 -0.71 -4.59 0.89
N ARG A 29 -1.90 -4.35 1.45
CA ARG A 29 -3.18 -4.61 0.76
C ARG A 29 -3.64 -3.43 -0.09
N LEU A 30 -2.98 -2.28 -0.04
CA LEU A 30 -3.23 -1.18 -1.00
C LEU A 30 -2.60 -1.47 -2.36
N SER A 31 -1.40 -2.06 -2.42
CA SER A 31 -0.81 -2.56 -3.66
C SER A 31 -1.58 -3.76 -4.23
N ARG A 32 -2.15 -4.63 -3.38
CA ARG A 32 -3.08 -5.68 -3.82
C ARG A 32 -4.44 -5.12 -4.28
N ARG A 33 -4.90 -3.98 -3.73
CA ARG A 33 -6.11 -3.29 -4.23
C ARG A 33 -5.90 -2.64 -5.59
N GLU A 34 -4.68 -2.20 -5.92
CA GLU A 34 -4.33 -1.84 -7.31
C GLU A 34 -4.39 -3.08 -8.23
N ALA A 35 -3.98 -4.26 -7.75
CA ALA A 35 -4.20 -5.52 -8.48
C ALA A 35 -5.70 -5.87 -8.61
N GLY A 36 -6.56 -5.41 -7.70
CA GLY A 36 -8.02 -5.51 -7.82
C GLY A 36 -8.61 -4.60 -8.91
N ARG A 37 -7.88 -3.57 -9.35
CA ARG A 37 -8.24 -2.76 -10.51
C ARG A 37 -7.62 -3.28 -11.79
N LYS A 38 -6.52 -4.03 -11.79
CA LYS A 38 -5.93 -4.56 -13.02
C LYS A 38 -6.65 -5.83 -13.45
N CYS A 39 -6.96 -5.95 -14.74
CA CYS A 39 -7.51 -7.19 -15.26
C CYS A 39 -6.41 -8.26 -15.28
N PRO A 40 -6.59 -9.44 -14.67
CA PRO A 40 -5.56 -10.48 -14.61
C PRO A 40 -5.21 -11.07 -16.00
N ARG A 41 -6.09 -10.89 -16.99
CA ARG A 41 -5.86 -11.39 -18.37
C ARG A 41 -4.98 -10.49 -19.22
N CYS A 42 -5.05 -9.17 -19.04
CA CYS A 42 -4.35 -8.21 -19.92
C CYS A 42 -3.53 -7.15 -19.16
N GLY A 43 -3.52 -7.18 -17.82
CA GLY A 43 -2.81 -6.21 -16.98
C GLY A 43 -3.38 -4.79 -16.96
N ARG A 44 -4.38 -4.47 -17.80
CA ARG A 44 -4.98 -3.13 -17.89
C ARG A 44 -5.83 -2.78 -16.67
N TYR A 45 -5.84 -1.52 -16.27
CA TYR A 45 -6.76 -1.02 -15.25
C TYR A 45 -8.22 -1.08 -15.75
N ARG A 46 -9.12 -1.67 -14.95
CA ARG A 46 -10.57 -1.66 -15.09
C ARG A 46 -11.06 -0.28 -14.69
N ILE A 47 -11.50 0.48 -15.69
CA ILE A 47 -12.08 1.81 -15.53
C ILE A 47 -13.60 1.62 -15.52
N GLY A 48 -14.26 1.92 -14.40
CA GLY A 48 -15.71 1.73 -14.24
C GLY A 48 -16.13 0.31 -13.82
N LYS A 49 -17.46 0.08 -13.76
CA LYS A 49 -18.08 -1.21 -13.40
C LYS A 49 -18.27 -2.15 -14.61
N GLY A 50 -17.79 -1.76 -15.79
CA GLY A 50 -17.91 -2.55 -17.01
C GLY A 50 -16.92 -3.72 -17.07
N PRO A 51 -17.22 -4.78 -17.84
CA PRO A 51 -16.28 -5.86 -18.11
C PRO A 51 -15.01 -5.35 -18.80
N CYS A 52 -13.88 -6.06 -18.64
CA CYS A 52 -12.66 -5.72 -19.34
C CYS A 52 -12.82 -6.02 -20.84
N PRO A 53 -12.47 -5.08 -21.76
CA PRO A 53 -12.58 -5.30 -23.22
C PRO A 53 -11.68 -6.42 -23.73
N CYS A 54 -10.74 -6.90 -22.90
CA CYS A 54 -9.92 -8.07 -23.18
C CYS A 54 -10.70 -9.39 -23.21
N GLY A 55 -11.91 -9.45 -22.64
CA GLY A 55 -12.78 -10.62 -22.64
C GLY A 55 -13.89 -10.59 -23.70
N GLU A 56 -14.17 -9.40 -24.26
CA GLU A 56 -15.24 -9.19 -25.25
C GLU A 56 -14.77 -9.42 -26.70
N ARG A 57 -13.46 -9.58 -26.94
CA ARG A 57 -12.95 -9.99 -28.24
C ARG A 57 -12.73 -11.51 -28.26
N LYS A 58 -13.83 -12.25 -28.37
CA LYS A 58 -13.84 -13.65 -28.79
C LYS A 58 -14.80 -13.76 -29.98
N VAL A 59 -14.25 -13.52 -31.17
CA VAL A 59 -14.85 -13.68 -32.52
C VAL A 59 -16.01 -12.75 -32.82
#